data_AF-A0A350XR76-F1
#
_entry.id   AF-A0A350XR76-F1
#
_cell.length_a   1.000
_cell.length_b   1.000
_cell.length_c   1.000
_cell.angle_alpha   90.00
_cell.angle_beta   90.00
_cell.angle_gamma   90.00
#
_symmetry.space_group_name_H-M   'P 1'
#
loop_
_entity.id
_entity.type
_entity.pdbx_description
1 polymer ?
#
loop_
_entity_poly.entity_id
_entity_poly.type
_entity_poly.pdbx_seq_one_letter_code
_entity_poly.pdbx_strand_id
1 'polypeptide(L)'
;MGGAAEPTLRQLSAPGRHAWSLPELDVTEAPPLPEAAATPPRLPEVSERDLVAHFTRLAHRNFAVDLGAYPLGSCTMKYNPKVCDWAAEQAGFRDLHPATPAALAAGALEVILQAEDLLCRLTGMAAATFQPPAGAAGELTGLLIMGAHHRSTGRDPTTILIPDSAHGTNPASVTLAGFQVRHIPSDARGMVDLAALRSAVDDDTAGLMLTNPNTLGLFEEDVAEIAEVVHAAGGLVYYDGANL
;
A
#
# COMPACT_ATOMS: atom_id res chain seq x y z
N MET A 1 -4.52 -20.23 -29.20
CA MET A 1 -3.56 -19.28 -28.61
C MET A 1 -3.17 -19.76 -27.22
N GLY A 2 -2.33 -20.79 -27.13
CA GLY A 2 -1.96 -21.40 -25.85
C GLY A 2 -1.13 -22.66 -26.11
N GLY A 3 0.19 -22.52 -26.07
CA GLY A 3 1.12 -23.63 -26.26
C GLY A 3 2.57 -23.15 -26.36
N ALA A 4 2.82 -22.09 -27.13
CA ALA A 4 4.14 -21.44 -27.20
C ALA A 4 4.25 -20.30 -26.18
N ALA A 5 5.46 -20.08 -25.66
CA ALA A 5 5.76 -18.90 -24.86
C ALA A 5 5.63 -17.62 -25.72
N GLU A 6 5.06 -16.56 -25.14
CA GLU A 6 5.07 -15.23 -25.77
C GLU A 6 6.53 -14.72 -25.86
N PRO A 7 7.01 -14.33 -27.06
CA PRO A 7 8.33 -13.73 -27.17
C PRO A 7 8.41 -12.43 -26.38
N THR A 8 9.54 -12.21 -25.71
CA THR A 8 9.83 -10.93 -25.06
C THR A 8 9.97 -9.82 -26.10
N LEU A 9 9.74 -8.56 -25.70
CA LEU A 9 9.98 -7.41 -26.58
C LEU A 9 11.41 -7.38 -27.16
N ARG A 10 12.41 -7.85 -26.41
CA ARG A 10 13.79 -7.97 -26.91
C ARG A 10 13.95 -8.97 -28.05
N GLN A 11 13.17 -10.05 -28.04
CA GLN A 11 13.18 -11.04 -29.13
C GLN A 11 12.41 -10.53 -30.37
N LEU A 12 11.48 -9.60 -30.18
CA LEU A 12 10.76 -8.93 -31.26
C LEU A 12 11.50 -7.71 -31.83
N SER A 13 12.55 -7.25 -31.14
CA SER A 13 13.32 -6.08 -31.54
C SER A 13 13.94 -6.21 -32.93
N ALA A 14 13.88 -5.13 -33.69
CA ALA A 14 14.67 -4.94 -34.90
C ALA A 14 15.24 -3.52 -34.93
N PRO A 15 16.54 -3.34 -35.26
CA PRO A 15 17.18 -2.03 -35.27
C PRO A 15 16.41 -0.98 -36.08
N GLY A 16 16.28 0.23 -35.53
CA GLY A 16 15.61 1.38 -36.14
C GLY A 16 14.10 1.45 -35.96
N ARG A 17 13.46 0.42 -35.37
CA ARG A 17 12.01 0.46 -35.09
C ARG A 17 11.70 1.27 -33.85
N HIS A 18 10.64 2.06 -33.93
CA HIS A 18 10.10 2.84 -32.83
C HIS A 18 8.58 2.64 -32.72
N ALA A 19 8.09 2.71 -31.49
CA ALA A 19 6.67 2.63 -31.13
C ALA A 19 6.15 3.96 -30.58
N TRP A 20 6.81 5.07 -30.93
CA TRP A 20 6.47 6.42 -30.49
C TRP A 20 6.37 7.34 -31.70
N SER A 21 5.54 8.37 -31.57
CA SER A 21 5.50 9.51 -32.47
C SER A 21 5.59 10.73 -31.57
N LEU A 22 6.67 11.49 -31.71
CA LEU A 22 6.82 12.77 -31.04
C LEU A 22 6.24 13.85 -31.95
N PRO A 23 5.62 14.91 -31.39
CA PRO A 23 5.21 16.06 -32.19
C PRO A 23 6.43 16.70 -32.85
N GLU A 24 6.20 17.42 -33.95
CA GLU A 24 7.25 18.24 -34.57
C GLU A 24 7.77 19.26 -33.55
N LEU A 25 9.08 19.50 -33.61
CA LEU A 25 9.73 20.45 -32.72
C LEU A 25 9.25 21.87 -33.07
N ASP A 26 8.49 22.49 -32.16
CA ASP A 26 7.93 23.83 -32.30
C ASP A 26 8.76 24.91 -31.60
N VAL A 27 9.94 24.54 -31.07
CA VAL A 27 10.89 25.40 -30.37
C VAL A 27 12.30 25.27 -30.96
N THR A 28 13.19 26.20 -30.61
CA THR A 28 14.60 26.11 -31.02
C THR A 28 15.24 24.84 -30.46
N GLU A 29 15.89 24.06 -31.32
CA GLU A 29 16.62 22.87 -30.92
C GLU A 29 17.73 23.23 -29.92
N ALA A 30 17.67 22.59 -28.74
CA ALA A 30 18.69 22.76 -27.72
C ALA A 30 19.94 21.94 -28.09
N PRO A 31 21.15 22.41 -27.78
CA PRO A 31 22.35 21.61 -27.97
C PRO A 31 22.27 20.32 -27.13
N PRO A 32 22.84 19.20 -27.62
CA PRO A 32 22.81 17.94 -26.89
C PRO A 32 23.44 18.12 -25.50
N LEU A 33 22.85 17.47 -24.49
CA LEU A 33 23.37 17.51 -23.13
C LEU A 33 24.82 16.96 -23.11
N PRO A 34 25.75 17.60 -22.36
CA PRO A 34 27.16 17.18 -22.31
C PRO A 34 27.39 15.74 -21.85
N GLU A 35 26.43 15.13 -21.16
CA GLU A 35 26.49 13.78 -20.57
C GLU A 35 25.43 12.83 -21.15
N ALA A 36 24.97 13.03 -22.39
CA ALA A 36 24.20 11.98 -23.05
C ALA A 36 25.05 10.69 -23.07
N ALA A 37 24.58 9.63 -22.40
CA ALA A 37 25.33 8.38 -22.27
C ALA A 37 25.83 7.92 -23.65
N ALA A 38 27.16 7.79 -23.79
CA ALA A 38 27.80 7.43 -25.05
C ALA A 38 27.31 6.09 -25.63
N THR A 39 26.62 5.27 -24.83
CA THR A 39 25.92 4.07 -25.25
C THR A 39 24.45 4.20 -24.87
N PRO A 40 23.51 4.22 -25.84
CA PRO A 40 22.09 4.26 -25.52
C PRO A 40 21.67 3.01 -24.73
N PRO A 41 20.65 3.12 -23.85
CA PRO A 41 20.15 1.98 -23.11
C PRO A 41 19.63 0.92 -24.09
N ARG A 42 19.84 -0.36 -23.76
CA ARG A 42 19.39 -1.50 -24.58
C ARG A 42 17.88 -1.76 -24.42
N LEU A 43 17.09 -0.75 -24.79
CA LEU A 43 15.63 -0.82 -24.88
C LEU A 43 15.21 -1.58 -26.14
N PRO A 44 14.03 -2.24 -26.14
CA PRO A 44 13.54 -2.92 -27.32
C PRO A 44 13.12 -1.94 -28.42
N GLU A 45 13.41 -2.30 -29.67
CA GLU A 45 13.11 -1.53 -30.87
C GLU A 45 11.99 -2.24 -31.64
N VAL A 46 10.75 -1.90 -31.36
CA VAL A 46 9.55 -2.56 -31.93
C VAL A 46 8.64 -1.53 -32.58
N SER A 47 7.77 -1.97 -33.50
CA SER A 47 6.72 -1.10 -34.03
C SER A 47 5.57 -0.97 -33.02
N GLU A 48 4.77 0.09 -33.13
CA GLU A 48 3.55 0.26 -32.30
C GLU A 48 2.62 -0.96 -32.41
N ARG A 49 2.44 -1.50 -33.63
CA ARG A 49 1.65 -2.72 -33.84
C ARG A 49 2.20 -3.90 -33.05
N ASP A 50 3.52 -4.12 -33.08
CA ASP A 50 4.15 -5.23 -32.36
C ASP A 50 3.99 -5.04 -30.84
N LEU A 51 4.10 -3.80 -30.35
CA LEU A 51 3.91 -3.43 -28.95
C LEU A 51 2.46 -3.68 -28.47
N VAL A 52 1.47 -3.15 -29.19
CA VAL A 52 0.04 -3.35 -28.91
C VAL A 52 -0.30 -4.83 -28.93
N ALA A 53 0.16 -5.56 -29.96
CA ALA A 53 -0.13 -6.97 -30.09
C ALA A 53 0.53 -7.80 -28.97
N HIS A 54 1.74 -7.43 -28.52
CA HIS A 54 2.43 -8.07 -27.41
C HIS A 54 1.65 -7.94 -26.10
N PHE A 55 1.29 -6.71 -25.69
CA PHE A 55 0.52 -6.51 -24.45
C PHE A 55 -0.90 -7.11 -24.54
N THR A 56 -1.54 -7.07 -25.71
CA THR A 56 -2.83 -7.74 -25.93
C THR A 56 -2.73 -9.25 -25.74
N ARG A 57 -1.69 -9.89 -26.27
CA ARG A 57 -1.45 -11.34 -26.06
C ARG A 57 -1.14 -11.65 -24.60
N LEU A 58 -0.35 -10.83 -23.92
CA LEU A 58 -0.09 -10.99 -22.48
C LEU A 58 -1.37 -10.85 -21.65
N ALA A 59 -2.22 -9.87 -21.96
CA ALA A 59 -3.51 -9.68 -21.28
C ALA A 59 -4.40 -10.92 -21.43
N HIS A 60 -4.50 -11.51 -22.63
CA HIS A 60 -5.24 -12.77 -22.84
C HIS A 60 -4.62 -14.00 -22.14
N ARG A 61 -3.40 -13.89 -21.62
CA ARG A 61 -2.73 -14.94 -20.82
C ARG A 61 -2.80 -14.67 -19.32
N ASN A 62 -3.45 -13.59 -18.89
CA ASN A 62 -3.63 -13.24 -17.49
C ASN A 62 -5.08 -13.50 -17.06
N PHE A 63 -5.27 -14.01 -15.84
CA PHE A 63 -6.60 -14.05 -15.21
C PHE A 63 -6.78 -12.78 -14.37
N ALA A 64 -8.00 -12.25 -14.30
CA ALA A 64 -8.31 -11.00 -13.60
C ALA A 64 -9.74 -11.04 -13.02
N VAL A 65 -10.01 -10.16 -12.06
CA VAL A 65 -11.35 -10.01 -11.45
C VAL A 65 -12.43 -9.71 -12.49
N ASP A 66 -12.08 -9.00 -13.56
CA ASP A 66 -12.99 -8.69 -14.67
C ASP A 66 -13.44 -9.94 -15.45
N LEU A 67 -12.71 -11.06 -15.34
CA LEU A 67 -13.03 -12.31 -16.04
C LEU A 67 -13.84 -13.29 -15.18
N GLY A 68 -13.79 -13.16 -13.85
CA GLY A 68 -14.49 -14.05 -12.94
C GLY A 68 -14.03 -13.93 -11.48
N ALA A 69 -14.56 -14.83 -10.64
CA ALA A 69 -14.27 -14.85 -9.22
C ALA A 69 -12.77 -15.12 -8.96
N TYR A 70 -12.16 -14.31 -8.09
CA TYR A 70 -10.74 -14.39 -7.74
C TYR A 70 -10.57 -14.49 -6.21
N PRO A 71 -10.86 -15.65 -5.58
CA PRO A 71 -11.01 -15.78 -4.13
C PRO A 71 -9.67 -15.86 -3.39
N LEU A 72 -8.92 -14.76 -3.37
CA LEU A 72 -7.72 -14.60 -2.55
C LEU A 72 -8.07 -14.05 -1.17
N GLY A 73 -7.82 -14.85 -0.12
CA GLY A 73 -7.93 -14.41 1.27
C GLY A 73 -7.01 -13.22 1.55
N SER A 74 -7.45 -12.31 2.43
CA SER A 74 -6.74 -11.07 2.78
C SER A 74 -6.54 -10.05 1.65
N CYS A 75 -7.02 -10.31 0.42
CA CYS A 75 -6.83 -9.41 -0.73
C CYS A 75 -8.10 -8.65 -1.16
N THR A 76 -9.28 -9.05 -0.67
CA THR A 76 -10.57 -8.40 -0.95
C THR A 76 -10.75 -8.10 -2.46
N MET A 77 -10.63 -9.15 -3.29
CA MET A 77 -10.72 -9.08 -4.75
C MET A 77 -12.15 -8.78 -5.24
N LYS A 78 -12.65 -7.60 -4.89
CA LYS A 78 -13.97 -7.07 -5.25
C LYS A 78 -13.96 -6.50 -6.67
N TYR A 79 -15.14 -6.34 -7.25
CA TYR A 79 -15.29 -5.61 -8.50
C TYR A 79 -14.69 -4.20 -8.39
N ASN A 80 -13.92 -3.80 -9.40
CA ASN A 80 -13.41 -2.44 -9.57
C ASN A 80 -14.35 -1.67 -10.51
N PRO A 81 -15.21 -0.77 -9.99
CA PRO A 81 -16.17 -0.04 -10.81
C PRO A 81 -15.49 0.80 -11.88
N LYS A 82 -15.90 0.66 -13.15
CA LYS A 82 -15.29 1.41 -14.26
C LYS A 82 -15.53 2.92 -14.20
N VAL A 83 -16.49 3.35 -13.38
CA VAL A 83 -16.65 4.77 -13.04
C VAL A 83 -15.46 5.32 -12.26
N CYS A 84 -14.72 4.50 -11.51
CA CYS A 84 -13.50 4.91 -10.82
C CYS A 84 -12.37 5.21 -11.81
N ASP A 85 -12.21 4.40 -12.86
CA ASP A 85 -11.23 4.66 -13.93
C ASP A 85 -11.56 5.98 -14.64
N TRP A 86 -12.83 6.17 -15.02
CA TRP A 86 -13.31 7.44 -15.59
C TRP A 86 -13.07 8.64 -14.66
N ALA A 87 -13.30 8.49 -13.36
CA ALA A 87 -13.10 9.56 -12.39
C ALA A 87 -11.61 9.93 -12.26
N ALA A 88 -10.71 8.94 -12.25
CA ALA A 88 -9.27 9.16 -12.20
C ALA A 88 -8.73 9.81 -13.49
N GLU A 89 -9.35 9.53 -14.64
CA GLU A 89 -8.95 10.08 -15.94
C GLU A 89 -9.39 11.54 -16.18
N GLN A 90 -10.19 12.14 -15.28
CA GLN A 90 -10.57 13.55 -15.43
C GLN A 90 -9.33 14.44 -15.46
N ALA A 91 -9.27 15.37 -16.41
CA ALA A 91 -8.09 16.22 -16.65
C ALA A 91 -7.64 16.99 -15.39
N GLY A 92 -8.59 17.40 -14.54
CA GLY A 92 -8.30 18.08 -13.28
C GLY A 92 -7.54 17.24 -12.24
N PHE A 93 -7.48 15.91 -12.40
CA PHE A 93 -6.65 15.01 -11.60
C PHE A 93 -5.44 14.50 -12.39
N ARG A 94 -5.68 13.98 -13.60
CA ARG A 94 -4.65 13.36 -14.44
C ARG A 94 -3.51 14.32 -14.78
N ASP A 95 -3.84 15.57 -15.10
CA ASP A 95 -2.88 16.57 -15.59
C ASP A 95 -2.41 17.52 -14.48
N LEU A 96 -2.81 17.27 -13.22
CA LEU A 96 -2.48 18.14 -12.09
C LEU A 96 -1.08 17.84 -11.56
N HIS A 97 -0.17 18.81 -11.69
CA HIS A 97 1.17 18.71 -11.09
C HIS A 97 1.08 18.78 -9.55
N PRO A 98 1.77 17.91 -8.78
CA PRO A 98 1.66 17.87 -7.32
C PRO A 98 2.16 19.14 -6.62
N ALA A 99 3.06 19.90 -7.25
CA ALA A 99 3.53 21.20 -6.75
C ALA A 99 2.66 22.39 -7.19
N THR A 100 1.50 22.15 -7.80
CA THR A 100 0.56 23.22 -8.17
C THR A 100 0.13 23.99 -6.90
N PRO A 101 0.14 25.34 -6.89
CA PRO A 101 -0.35 26.10 -5.76
C PRO A 101 -1.76 25.68 -5.34
N ALA A 102 -2.01 25.58 -4.03
CA ALA A 102 -3.29 25.09 -3.50
C ALA A 102 -4.53 25.82 -4.06
N ALA A 103 -4.42 27.13 -4.31
CA ALA A 103 -5.49 27.94 -4.90
C ALA A 103 -5.90 27.49 -6.32
N LEU A 104 -5.01 26.78 -7.03
CA LEU A 104 -5.23 26.22 -8.36
C LEU A 104 -5.53 24.70 -8.33
N ALA A 105 -5.58 24.10 -7.13
CA ALA A 105 -5.82 22.67 -6.91
C ALA A 105 -7.05 22.40 -6.02
N ALA A 106 -7.93 23.40 -5.85
CA ALA A 106 -9.03 23.35 -4.89
C ALA A 106 -9.93 22.11 -5.03
N GLY A 107 -10.26 21.69 -6.25
CA GLY A 107 -11.08 20.50 -6.48
C GLY A 107 -10.42 19.19 -6.03
N ALA A 108 -9.11 19.04 -6.24
CA ALA A 108 -8.36 17.87 -5.76
C ALA A 108 -8.26 17.85 -4.23
N LEU A 109 -8.03 19.02 -3.63
CA LEU A 109 -7.98 19.17 -2.18
C LEU A 109 -9.35 18.88 -1.53
N GLU A 110 -10.44 19.32 -2.15
CA GLU A 110 -11.79 19.01 -1.67
C GLU A 110 -12.06 17.51 -1.65
N VAL A 111 -11.66 16.76 -2.69
CA VAL A 111 -11.80 15.30 -2.73
C VAL A 111 -11.01 14.64 -1.59
N ILE A 112 -9.78 15.09 -1.32
CA ILE A 112 -8.95 14.55 -0.22
C ILE A 112 -9.63 14.81 1.14
N LEU A 113 -10.14 16.02 1.38
CA LEU A 113 -10.81 16.36 2.63
C LEU A 113 -12.12 15.59 2.84
N GLN A 114 -12.90 15.41 1.78
CA GLN A 114 -14.12 14.59 1.84
C GLN A 114 -13.79 13.11 2.09
N ALA A 115 -12.73 12.60 1.46
CA ALA A 115 -12.25 11.25 1.72
C ALA A 115 -11.78 11.08 3.17
N GLU A 116 -11.10 12.09 3.74
CA GLU A 116 -10.70 12.10 5.15
C GLU A 116 -11.92 11.99 6.08
N ASP A 117 -12.92 12.86 5.90
CA ASP A 117 -14.16 12.83 6.71
C ASP A 117 -14.84 11.46 6.64
N LEU A 118 -15.00 10.91 5.44
CA LEU A 118 -15.64 9.62 5.25
C LEU A 118 -14.87 8.49 5.96
N LEU A 119 -13.55 8.44 5.81
CA LEU A 119 -12.71 7.42 6.44
C LEU A 119 -12.71 7.57 7.96
N CYS A 120 -12.60 8.78 8.48
CA CYS A 120 -12.68 9.07 9.91
C CYS A 120 -14.02 8.62 10.50
N ARG A 121 -15.14 8.87 9.79
CA ARG A 121 -16.47 8.43 10.22
C ARG A 121 -16.66 6.92 10.18
N LEU A 122 -16.07 6.24 9.18
CA LEU A 122 -16.14 4.78 9.07
C LEU A 122 -15.30 4.07 10.13
N THR A 123 -14.14 4.65 10.48
CA THR A 123 -13.16 4.03 11.37
C THR A 123 -13.23 4.52 12.82
N GLY A 124 -13.93 5.63 13.07
CA GLY A 124 -13.93 6.31 14.38
C GLY A 124 -12.64 7.09 14.68
N MET A 125 -11.76 7.28 13.69
CA MET A 125 -10.50 8.02 13.85
C MET A 125 -10.72 9.54 13.81
N ALA A 126 -9.82 10.29 14.46
CA ALA A 126 -9.90 11.75 14.53
C ALA A 126 -9.33 12.48 13.29
N ALA A 127 -8.41 11.85 12.56
CA ALA A 127 -7.77 12.39 11.36
C ALA A 127 -7.23 11.25 10.48
N ALA A 128 -7.01 11.51 9.20
CA ALA A 128 -6.40 10.55 8.27
C ALA A 128 -5.29 11.19 7.43
N THR A 129 -4.34 10.38 6.98
CA THR A 129 -3.28 10.81 6.06
C THR A 129 -3.28 9.92 4.81
N PHE A 130 -3.11 10.55 3.65
CA PHE A 130 -3.04 9.89 2.35
C PHE A 130 -1.62 9.80 1.79
N GLN A 131 -0.62 10.21 2.59
CA GLN A 131 0.78 10.15 2.19
C GLN A 131 1.32 8.71 2.01
N PRO A 132 0.94 7.71 2.83
CA PRO A 132 1.43 6.35 2.64
C PRO A 132 0.85 5.70 1.37
N PRO A 133 1.66 5.19 0.44
CA PRO A 133 1.18 4.69 -0.86
C PRO A 133 0.59 3.27 -0.81
N ALA A 134 0.70 2.56 0.33
CA ALA A 134 0.25 1.18 0.51
C ALA A 134 0.08 0.85 2.01
N GLY A 135 -0.59 -0.27 2.31
CA GLY A 135 -0.85 -0.74 3.69
C GLY A 135 0.41 -0.82 4.55
N ALA A 136 1.46 -1.52 4.09
CA ALA A 136 2.72 -1.65 4.83
C ALA A 136 3.44 -0.29 5.08
N ALA A 137 3.30 0.67 4.17
CA ALA A 137 3.80 2.02 4.42
C ALA A 137 2.96 2.77 5.47
N GLY A 138 1.66 2.47 5.54
CA GLY A 138 0.76 2.91 6.60
C GLY A 138 1.09 2.31 7.95
N GLU A 139 1.46 1.02 8.00
CA GLU A 139 1.97 0.34 9.22
C GLU A 139 3.21 1.06 9.75
N LEU A 140 4.22 1.28 8.89
CA LEU A 140 5.42 2.03 9.25
C LEU A 140 5.08 3.44 9.75
N THR A 141 4.17 4.14 9.06
CA THR A 141 3.73 5.48 9.47
C THR A 141 3.08 5.46 10.86
N GLY A 142 2.20 4.51 11.12
CA GLY A 142 1.54 4.36 12.43
C GLY A 142 2.52 4.05 13.55
N LEU A 143 3.50 3.18 13.30
CA LEU A 143 4.57 2.86 14.25
C LEU A 143 5.47 4.07 14.52
N LEU A 144 5.80 4.86 13.51
CA LEU A 144 6.58 6.09 13.69
C LEU A 144 5.80 7.15 14.49
N ILE A 145 4.48 7.27 14.27
CA ILE A 145 3.59 8.11 15.09
C ILE A 145 3.56 7.60 16.54
N MET A 146 3.44 6.29 16.75
CA MET A 146 3.47 5.66 18.08
C MET A 146 4.78 5.96 18.82
N GLY A 147 5.93 5.80 18.14
CA GLY A 147 7.23 6.15 18.71
C GLY A 147 7.38 7.64 19.01
N ALA A 148 6.86 8.52 18.15
CA ALA A 148 6.85 9.96 18.41
C ALA A 148 5.96 10.32 19.62
N HIS A 149 4.81 9.66 19.76
CA HIS A 149 3.94 9.81 20.91
C HIS A 149 4.65 9.43 22.21
N HIS A 150 5.26 8.25 22.28
CA HIS A 150 5.99 7.82 23.47
C HIS A 150 7.09 8.81 23.88
N ARG A 151 7.93 9.22 22.93
CA ARG A 151 8.99 10.21 23.19
C ARG A 151 8.44 11.55 23.68
N SER A 152 7.28 11.98 23.18
CA SER A 152 6.62 13.20 23.64
C SER A 152 6.13 13.12 25.09
N THR A 153 5.89 11.91 25.61
CA THR A 153 5.52 11.66 27.01
C THR A 153 6.71 11.36 27.92
N GLY A 154 7.94 11.43 27.39
CA GLY A 154 9.17 11.12 28.12
C GLY A 154 9.45 9.62 28.26
N ARG A 155 8.77 8.76 27.49
CA ARG A 155 8.98 7.31 27.43
C ARG A 155 9.70 6.92 26.14
N ASP A 156 10.41 5.79 26.16
CA ASP A 156 11.07 5.23 24.97
C ASP A 156 10.97 3.68 24.97
N PRO A 157 9.73 3.12 25.01
CA PRO A 157 9.52 1.68 24.98
C PRO A 157 9.90 1.12 23.60
N THR A 158 10.47 -0.09 23.58
CA THR A 158 11.01 -0.67 22.35
C THR A 158 10.25 -1.88 21.84
N THR A 159 9.34 -2.45 22.61
CA THR A 159 8.65 -3.70 22.26
C THR A 159 7.29 -3.45 21.59
N ILE A 160 7.05 -4.05 20.42
CA ILE A 160 5.73 -4.16 19.79
C ILE A 160 5.27 -5.62 19.85
N LEU A 161 4.08 -5.82 20.42
CA LEU A 161 3.41 -7.10 20.48
C LEU A 161 2.72 -7.38 19.14
N ILE A 162 2.83 -8.62 18.64
CA ILE A 162 2.18 -9.05 17.41
C ILE A 162 1.62 -10.48 17.61
N PRO A 163 0.34 -10.74 17.29
CA PRO A 163 -0.19 -12.10 17.25
C PRO A 163 0.61 -13.01 16.30
N ASP A 164 0.74 -14.30 16.62
CA ASP A 164 1.39 -15.29 15.76
C ASP A 164 0.71 -15.47 14.38
N SER A 165 -0.55 -15.08 14.27
CA SER A 165 -1.37 -15.10 13.06
C SER A 165 -1.21 -13.85 12.19
N ALA A 166 -0.46 -12.83 12.62
CA ALA A 166 -0.37 -11.56 11.89
C ALA A 166 0.22 -11.69 10.48
N HIS A 167 -0.15 -10.75 9.60
CA HIS A 167 0.43 -10.67 8.27
C HIS A 167 1.95 -10.40 8.34
N GLY A 168 2.72 -10.94 7.38
CA GLY A 168 4.18 -10.87 7.39
C GLY A 168 4.76 -9.45 7.24
N THR A 169 3.94 -8.47 6.85
CA THR A 169 4.35 -7.06 6.80
C THR A 169 4.51 -6.48 8.20
N ASN A 170 3.67 -6.86 9.17
CA ASN A 170 3.70 -6.32 10.53
C ASN A 170 5.09 -6.43 11.19
N PRO A 171 5.72 -7.63 11.31
CA PRO A 171 7.05 -7.72 11.92
C PRO A 171 8.14 -7.00 11.11
N ALA A 172 7.99 -6.91 9.79
CA ALA A 172 8.91 -6.15 8.94
C ALA A 172 8.79 -4.63 9.21
N SER A 173 7.57 -4.12 9.30
CA SER A 173 7.27 -2.72 9.63
C SER A 173 7.77 -2.34 11.02
N VAL A 174 7.60 -3.21 12.01
CA VAL A 174 8.15 -3.04 13.37
C VAL A 174 9.66 -2.90 13.35
N THR A 175 10.35 -3.79 12.62
CA THR A 175 11.81 -3.76 12.48
C THR A 175 12.27 -2.48 11.78
N LEU A 176 11.60 -2.07 10.70
CA LEU A 176 11.91 -0.84 9.96
C LEU A 176 11.68 0.42 10.79
N ALA A 177 10.68 0.40 11.69
CA ALA A 177 10.40 1.49 12.61
C ALA A 177 11.39 1.56 13.80
N GLY A 178 12.29 0.59 13.94
CA GLY A 178 13.29 0.53 15.02
C GLY A 178 12.81 -0.09 16.32
N PHE A 179 11.67 -0.79 16.31
CA PHE A 179 11.13 -1.52 17.44
C PHE A 179 11.54 -3.01 17.40
N GLN A 180 11.34 -3.71 18.51
CA GLN A 180 11.52 -5.15 18.67
C GLN A 180 10.17 -5.86 18.60
N VAL A 181 10.11 -6.95 17.84
CA VAL A 181 8.92 -7.80 17.74
C VAL A 181 8.88 -8.77 18.91
N ARG A 182 7.75 -8.85 19.61
CA ARG A 182 7.44 -9.92 20.57
C ARG A 182 6.13 -10.58 20.15
N HIS A 183 6.18 -11.88 19.89
CA HIS A 183 4.99 -12.63 19.46
C HIS A 183 4.08 -13.00 20.63
N ILE A 184 2.77 -12.89 20.42
CA ILE A 184 1.72 -13.36 21.33
C ILE A 184 1.04 -14.58 20.68
N PRO A 185 0.94 -15.72 21.38
CA PRO A 185 0.29 -16.89 20.81
C PRO A 185 -1.22 -16.68 20.67
N SER A 186 -1.82 -17.39 19.71
CA SER A 186 -3.27 -17.54 19.64
C SER A 186 -3.79 -18.60 20.63
N ASP A 187 -5.02 -18.43 21.12
CA ASP A 187 -5.74 -19.40 21.93
C ASP A 187 -6.22 -20.61 21.09
N ALA A 188 -6.86 -21.59 21.73
CA ALA A 188 -7.39 -22.77 21.04
C ALA A 188 -8.51 -22.47 20.02
N ARG A 189 -9.07 -21.26 20.05
CA ARG A 189 -10.09 -20.77 19.11
C ARG A 189 -9.47 -19.99 17.94
N GLY A 190 -8.16 -19.72 17.97
CA GLY A 190 -7.46 -18.94 16.96
C GLY A 190 -7.58 -17.42 17.15
N MET A 191 -7.90 -16.96 18.35
CA MET A 191 -7.94 -15.56 18.76
C MET A 191 -6.73 -15.23 19.65
N VAL A 192 -6.51 -13.96 19.99
CA VAL A 192 -5.40 -13.60 20.89
C VAL A 192 -5.58 -14.25 22.27
N ASP A 193 -4.56 -14.95 22.78
CA ASP A 193 -4.56 -15.45 24.15
C ASP A 193 -4.39 -14.28 25.14
N LEU A 194 -5.50 -13.88 25.79
CA LEU A 194 -5.53 -12.82 26.78
C LEU A 194 -4.61 -13.08 27.99
N ALA A 195 -4.47 -14.32 28.43
CA ALA A 195 -3.60 -14.64 29.56
C ALA A 195 -2.12 -14.49 29.17
N ALA A 196 -1.77 -14.91 27.95
CA ALA A 196 -0.44 -14.70 27.39
C ALA A 196 -0.17 -13.19 27.17
N LEU A 197 -1.14 -12.45 26.63
CA LEU A 197 -1.04 -10.99 26.47
C LEU A 197 -0.77 -10.28 27.81
N ARG A 198 -1.58 -10.57 28.84
CA ARG A 198 -1.41 -10.01 30.19
C ARG A 198 -0.04 -10.32 30.80
N SER A 199 0.53 -11.47 30.46
CA SER A 199 1.86 -11.89 30.93
C SER A 199 3.00 -11.26 30.13
N ALA A 200 2.74 -10.85 28.88
CA ALA A 200 3.73 -10.33 27.96
C ALA A 200 3.83 -8.81 27.94
N VAL A 201 2.79 -8.11 28.38
CA VAL A 201 2.79 -6.65 28.52
C VAL A 201 3.62 -6.22 29.72
N ASP A 202 4.49 -5.23 29.53
CA ASP A 202 5.42 -4.67 30.52
C ASP A 202 5.68 -3.18 30.26
N ASP A 203 6.53 -2.54 31.08
CA ASP A 203 6.87 -1.12 30.97
C ASP A 203 7.58 -0.74 29.65
N ASP A 204 8.21 -1.72 28.98
CA ASP A 204 8.89 -1.57 27.68
C ASP A 204 7.94 -1.80 26.48
N THR A 205 6.66 -2.07 26.75
CA THR A 205 5.66 -2.28 25.70
C THR A 205 5.23 -0.95 25.07
N ALA A 206 5.64 -0.74 23.82
CA ALA A 206 5.25 0.41 23.01
C ALA A 206 3.83 0.24 22.46
N GLY A 207 3.42 -0.98 22.14
CA GLY A 207 2.08 -1.23 21.63
C GLY A 207 1.83 -2.64 21.13
N LEU A 208 0.66 -2.83 20.54
CA LEU A 208 0.19 -4.06 19.92
C LEU A 208 -0.29 -3.76 18.50
N MET A 209 0.10 -4.56 17.51
CA MET A 209 -0.51 -4.56 16.18
C MET A 209 -1.54 -5.69 16.09
N LEU A 210 -2.78 -5.36 15.73
CA LEU A 210 -3.89 -6.31 15.66
C LEU A 210 -4.69 -6.14 14.36
N THR A 211 -5.14 -7.24 13.77
CA THR A 211 -6.12 -7.28 12.68
C THR A 211 -7.43 -7.83 13.25
N ASN A 212 -8.59 -7.19 13.02
CA ASN A 212 -9.88 -7.74 13.47
C ASN A 212 -11.01 -7.45 12.45
N PRO A 213 -11.59 -8.45 11.74
CA PRO A 213 -11.34 -9.89 11.89
C PRO A 213 -9.88 -10.26 11.64
N ASN A 214 -9.37 -11.22 12.40
CA ASN A 214 -7.99 -11.66 12.29
C ASN A 214 -7.74 -12.39 10.96
N THR A 215 -6.50 -12.81 10.69
CA THR A 215 -6.13 -13.40 9.40
C THR A 215 -6.77 -14.77 9.14
N LEU A 216 -7.38 -15.40 10.15
CA LEU A 216 -8.22 -16.60 10.00
C LEU A 216 -9.68 -16.26 9.62
N GLY A 217 -10.03 -14.97 9.55
CA GLY A 217 -11.39 -14.51 9.31
C GLY A 217 -12.28 -14.57 10.56
N LEU A 218 -11.68 -14.66 11.75
CA LEU A 218 -12.39 -14.72 13.03
C LEU A 218 -12.43 -13.33 13.68
N PHE A 219 -13.57 -12.97 14.27
CA PHE A 219 -13.67 -11.71 14.99
C PHE A 219 -13.04 -11.87 16.38
N GLU A 220 -12.17 -10.95 16.77
CA GLU A 220 -11.59 -10.89 18.12
C GLU A 220 -12.69 -10.40 19.09
N GLU A 221 -13.34 -11.34 19.77
CA GLU A 221 -14.48 -11.09 20.68
C GLU A 221 -14.11 -10.16 21.84
N ASP A 222 -12.86 -10.25 22.30
CA ASP A 222 -12.36 -9.55 23.48
C ASP A 222 -11.49 -8.32 23.12
N VAL A 223 -11.67 -7.73 21.93
CA VAL A 223 -10.85 -6.61 21.42
C VAL A 223 -10.80 -5.41 22.37
N ALA A 224 -11.88 -5.13 23.10
CA ALA A 224 -11.92 -4.06 24.10
C ALA A 224 -11.01 -4.37 25.29
N GLU A 225 -11.05 -5.61 25.80
CA GLU A 225 -10.20 -6.05 26.90
C GLU A 225 -8.72 -6.10 26.49
N ILE A 226 -8.43 -6.54 25.26
CA ILE A 226 -7.08 -6.50 24.68
C ILE A 226 -6.54 -5.05 24.70
N ALA A 227 -7.34 -4.10 24.23
CA ALA A 227 -6.95 -2.69 24.22
C ALA A 227 -6.76 -2.14 25.63
N GLU A 228 -7.65 -2.47 26.58
CA GLU A 228 -7.51 -2.08 27.99
C GLU A 228 -6.20 -2.59 28.61
N VAL A 229 -5.83 -3.85 28.35
CA VAL A 229 -4.58 -4.45 28.86
C VAL A 229 -3.35 -3.71 28.32
N VAL A 230 -3.32 -3.42 27.03
CA VAL A 230 -2.20 -2.69 26.39
C VAL A 230 -2.14 -1.25 26.90
N HIS A 231 -3.28 -0.55 26.96
CA HIS A 231 -3.35 0.83 27.44
C HIS A 231 -3.00 0.96 28.93
N ALA A 232 -3.29 -0.05 29.76
CA ALA A 232 -2.96 -0.04 31.19
C ALA A 232 -1.45 -0.03 31.44
N ALA A 233 -0.64 -0.59 30.54
CA ALA A 233 0.83 -0.46 30.54
C ALA A 233 1.35 0.75 29.75
N GLY A 234 0.42 1.61 29.30
CA GLY A 234 0.70 2.77 28.49
C GLY A 234 1.13 2.46 27.06
N GLY A 235 0.98 1.22 26.57
CA GLY A 235 1.16 0.92 25.15
C GLY A 235 0.03 1.52 24.31
N LEU A 236 0.18 1.56 23.00
CA LEU A 236 -0.88 1.93 22.05
C LEU A 236 -1.31 0.74 21.18
N VAL A 237 -2.54 0.73 20.70
CA VAL A 237 -3.03 -0.30 19.76
C VAL A 237 -3.01 0.22 18.34
N TYR A 238 -2.28 -0.45 17.46
CA TYR A 238 -2.33 -0.26 16.02
C TYR A 238 -3.30 -1.28 15.41
N TYR A 239 -4.24 -0.78 14.62
CA TYR A 239 -5.21 -1.62 13.92
C TYR A 239 -4.82 -1.78 12.45
N ASP A 240 -4.50 -3.00 12.05
CA ASP A 240 -4.30 -3.39 10.66
C ASP A 240 -5.67 -3.52 9.98
N GLY A 241 -5.96 -2.57 9.10
CA GLY A 241 -7.24 -2.43 8.41
C GLY A 241 -7.40 -3.27 7.15
N ALA A 242 -6.53 -4.25 6.87
CA ALA A 242 -6.64 -5.08 5.67
C ALA A 242 -7.99 -5.83 5.55
N ASN A 243 -8.64 -6.12 6.70
CA ASN A 243 -9.90 -6.85 6.81
C ASN A 243 -11.12 -5.96 7.17
N LEU A 244 -11.04 -4.66 6.89
CA LEU A 244 -12.14 -3.70 7.12
C LEU A 244 -13.34 -3.92 6.17
#